data_AF-A0A2G2DPC4-F1
#
_entry.id   AF-A0A2G2DPC4-F1
#
_cell.length_a   1.000
_cell.length_b   1.000
_cell.length_c   1.000
_cell.angle_alpha   90.00
_cell.angle_beta   90.00
_cell.angle_gamma   90.00
#
_symmetry.space_group_name_H-M   'P 1'
#
loop_
_entity.id
_entity.type
_entity.pdbx_description
1 polymer ?
#
loop_
_entity_poly.entity_id
_entity_poly.type
_entity_poly.pdbx_seq_one_letter_code
_entity_poly.pdbx_strand_id
1 'polypeptide(L)'
;MKTSKLIIAGLALSFSVISNSSFAQAYNKCASQNVITESAEEVYYDPVSQSQQIRTVQREVSSDSYGNAEGNQYDLAVDGAFEGQTIAVLHLYTGEGFDFELPTNALKEKGFSVYRWINRPPSAEVLKEGLDKACQLWIVSSSTQMLNKDHLKVIKEFFDAGKGVYIWGDNQPYYADANYVAKALIGVEMTGNTMGNKVVDLMMGGKKVGVMPNHLITTGLQHLYEGVTIATLSDHKDLEPLVYGSAGNLVTAVYEKDGKRLILDGGFTRLYINWDTAGTGRYVKNAAAWLVNVEKFGDDVVSNAVLEESVIEEILEE
;
A
#
# COMPACT_ATOMS: atom_id res chain seq x y z
N MET A 1 12.80 -64.26 36.59
CA MET A 1 11.41 -63.79 36.81
C MET A 1 11.44 -62.29 37.01
N LYS A 2 10.50 -61.56 36.37
CA LYS A 2 10.38 -60.09 36.22
C LYS A 2 11.06 -59.52 34.97
N THR A 3 10.46 -59.71 33.80
CA THR A 3 9.46 -58.84 33.12
C THR A 3 10.06 -57.56 32.55
N SER A 4 10.32 -57.64 31.25
CA SER A 4 10.52 -56.57 30.28
C SER A 4 9.46 -55.48 30.39
N LYS A 5 9.88 -54.21 30.34
CA LYS A 5 9.03 -53.12 29.87
C LYS A 5 9.72 -52.47 28.67
N LEU A 6 9.23 -52.85 27.50
CA LEU A 6 9.45 -52.19 26.23
C LEU A 6 8.70 -50.85 26.31
N ILE A 7 9.42 -49.73 26.33
CA ILE A 7 8.81 -48.40 26.17
C ILE A 7 8.86 -48.10 24.67
N ILE A 8 7.71 -48.27 24.00
CA ILE A 8 7.48 -47.75 22.66
C ILE A 8 7.21 -46.24 22.84
N ALA A 9 8.22 -45.43 22.55
CA ALA A 9 8.05 -43.98 22.39
C ALA A 9 7.64 -43.71 20.95
N GLY A 10 6.35 -43.70 20.70
CA GLY A 10 5.77 -43.09 19.51
C GLY A 10 4.82 -42.00 19.96
N LEU A 11 5.17 -40.74 19.71
CA LEU A 11 4.24 -39.71 19.22
C LEU A 11 5.01 -38.41 18.93
N ALA A 12 4.92 -38.00 17.66
CA ALA A 12 4.81 -36.65 17.15
C ALA A 12 5.49 -35.51 17.94
N LEU A 13 6.58 -34.98 17.36
CA LEU A 13 6.65 -33.52 17.22
C LEU A 13 6.39 -33.18 15.75
N SER A 14 5.20 -32.61 15.57
CA SER A 14 4.73 -31.87 14.42
C SER A 14 5.81 -30.99 13.81
N PHE A 15 6.01 -31.14 12.51
CA PHE A 15 6.38 -30.02 11.66
C PHE A 15 5.44 -28.85 11.96
N SER A 16 5.99 -27.76 12.46
CA SER A 16 5.37 -26.43 12.37
C SER A 16 6.41 -25.50 11.78
N VAL A 17 6.83 -25.83 10.56
CA VAL A 17 7.11 -24.82 9.55
C VAL A 17 5.75 -24.56 8.91
N ILE A 18 4.84 -23.88 9.62
CA ILE A 18 3.74 -23.20 8.94
C ILE A 18 4.40 -21.94 8.41
N SER A 19 4.80 -22.08 7.17
CA SER A 19 5.26 -21.09 6.23
C SER A 19 4.64 -19.71 6.46
N ASN A 20 5.47 -18.66 6.45
CA ASN A 20 5.08 -17.31 6.05
C ASN A 20 4.76 -17.28 4.53
N SER A 21 4.03 -18.29 4.02
CA SER A 21 3.79 -18.49 2.59
C SER A 21 2.90 -17.39 2.01
N SER A 22 1.88 -16.96 2.75
CA SER A 22 0.89 -15.96 2.29
C SER A 22 1.52 -14.62 1.95
N PHE A 23 2.56 -14.21 2.67
CA PHE A 23 3.31 -12.98 2.38
C PHE A 23 4.08 -13.09 1.06
N ALA A 24 4.79 -14.20 0.86
CA ALA A 24 5.54 -14.44 -0.37
C ALA A 24 4.63 -14.62 -1.59
N GLN A 25 3.37 -15.03 -1.37
CA GLN A 25 2.38 -15.28 -2.41
C GLN A 25 1.63 -14.00 -2.83
N ALA A 26 1.36 -13.07 -1.90
CA ALA A 26 0.63 -11.84 -2.21
C ALA A 26 1.47 -10.75 -2.88
N TYR A 27 2.79 -10.74 -2.65
CA TYR A 27 3.69 -9.68 -3.12
C TYR A 27 4.61 -10.14 -4.25
N ASN A 28 4.86 -9.26 -5.22
CA ASN A 28 5.80 -9.53 -6.31
C ASN A 28 7.24 -9.66 -5.78
N LYS A 29 8.09 -10.39 -6.51
CA LYS A 29 9.52 -10.57 -6.19
C LYS A 29 10.31 -9.25 -6.13
N CYS A 30 9.80 -8.20 -6.77
CA CYS A 30 10.36 -6.85 -6.73
C CYS A 30 9.90 -6.01 -5.53
N ALA A 31 9.16 -6.57 -4.57
CA ALA A 31 8.67 -5.84 -3.40
C ALA A 31 9.78 -5.02 -2.74
N SER A 32 9.48 -3.75 -2.44
CA SER A 32 10.40 -2.71 -1.95
C SER A 32 11.44 -2.19 -2.95
N GLN A 33 11.48 -2.62 -4.20
CA GLN A 33 12.42 -2.08 -5.19
C GLN A 33 11.77 -0.96 -5.99
N ASN A 34 12.40 0.21 -6.05
CA ASN A 34 11.94 1.33 -6.91
C ASN A 34 12.44 1.18 -8.35
N VAL A 35 13.74 0.86 -8.51
CA VAL A 35 14.38 0.54 -9.78
C VAL A 35 14.38 -0.97 -9.92
N ILE A 36 13.65 -1.50 -10.90
CA ILE A 36 13.45 -2.93 -11.07
C ILE A 36 14.33 -3.43 -12.20
N THR A 37 15.09 -4.49 -11.94
CA THR A 37 15.96 -5.12 -12.93
C THR A 37 15.59 -6.58 -13.14
N GLU A 38 15.74 -7.04 -14.38
CA GLU A 38 15.57 -8.44 -14.75
C GLU A 38 16.84 -9.01 -15.40
N SER A 39 16.98 -10.33 -15.30
CA SER A 39 18.08 -11.06 -15.94
C SER A 39 17.86 -11.09 -17.46
N ALA A 40 18.83 -10.59 -18.21
CA ALA A 40 18.87 -10.65 -19.66
C ALA A 40 20.14 -11.35 -20.14
N GLU A 41 20.04 -12.10 -21.24
CA GLU A 41 21.20 -12.65 -21.92
C GLU A 41 21.81 -11.58 -22.84
N GLU A 42 23.12 -11.37 -22.69
CA GLU A 42 23.89 -10.47 -23.53
C GLU A 42 25.00 -11.25 -24.24
N VAL A 43 25.00 -11.16 -25.57
CA VAL A 43 26.09 -11.66 -26.40
C VAL A 43 27.22 -10.64 -26.37
N TYR A 44 28.39 -11.04 -25.88
CA TYR A 44 29.61 -10.25 -25.92
C TYR A 44 30.73 -10.99 -26.65
N TYR A 45 31.69 -10.25 -27.19
CA TYR A 45 32.88 -10.82 -27.81
C TYR A 45 33.99 -10.95 -26.78
N ASP A 46 34.45 -12.18 -26.53
CA ASP A 46 35.61 -12.45 -25.67
C ASP A 46 36.89 -12.38 -26.54
N PRO A 47 37.77 -11.36 -26.35
CA PRO A 47 38.98 -11.23 -27.14
C PRO A 47 40.02 -12.32 -26.84
N VAL A 48 39.91 -13.03 -25.71
CA VAL A 48 40.84 -14.11 -25.33
C VAL A 48 40.48 -15.39 -26.07
N SER A 49 39.21 -15.79 -26.04
CA SER A 49 38.74 -16.97 -26.79
C SER A 49 38.44 -16.67 -28.26
N GLN A 50 38.45 -15.39 -28.67
CA GLN A 50 38.05 -14.90 -29.99
C GLN A 50 36.66 -15.38 -30.42
N SER A 51 35.75 -15.60 -29.47
CA SER A 51 34.42 -16.13 -29.71
C SER A 51 33.33 -15.25 -29.08
N GLN A 52 32.12 -15.34 -29.62
CA GLN A 52 30.96 -14.81 -28.93
C GLN A 52 30.65 -15.68 -27.71
N GLN A 53 30.37 -15.04 -26.59
CA GLN A 53 29.91 -15.69 -25.37
C GLN A 53 28.62 -15.03 -24.89
N ILE A 54 27.78 -15.82 -24.24
CA ILE A 54 26.56 -15.35 -23.59
C ILE A 54 26.90 -15.15 -22.12
N ARG A 55 26.56 -14.00 -21.58
CA ARG A 55 26.55 -13.76 -20.13
C ARG A 55 25.18 -13.28 -19.70
N THR A 56 24.80 -13.62 -18.47
CA THR A 56 23.64 -13.03 -17.82
C THR A 56 24.02 -11.66 -17.27
N VAL A 57 23.25 -10.64 -17.62
CA VAL A 57 23.35 -9.28 -17.09
C VAL A 57 22.03 -8.88 -16.44
N GLN A 58 22.07 -8.00 -15.45
CA GLN A 58 20.86 -7.35 -14.92
C GLN A 58 20.58 -6.09 -15.73
N ARG A 59 19.37 -5.95 -16.25
CA ARG A 59 18.92 -4.76 -16.99
C ARG A 59 17.66 -4.21 -16.35
N GLU A 60 17.58 -2.89 -16.26
CA GLU A 60 16.35 -2.23 -15.84
C GLU A 60 15.21 -2.59 -16.79
N VAL A 61 14.04 -2.85 -16.22
CA VAL A 61 12.83 -3.15 -16.99
C VAL A 61 12.38 -1.93 -17.79
N SER A 62 11.56 -2.15 -18.81
CA SER A 62 10.94 -1.04 -19.55
C SER A 62 10.25 -0.07 -18.60
N SER A 63 10.39 1.22 -18.88
CA SER A 63 9.75 2.27 -18.10
C SER A 63 8.58 2.89 -18.85
N ASP A 64 7.57 3.36 -18.11
CA ASP A 64 6.49 4.18 -18.63
C ASP A 64 7.01 5.56 -19.10
N SER A 65 6.10 6.39 -19.63
CA SER A 65 6.44 7.73 -20.12
C SER A 65 6.98 8.69 -19.05
N TYR A 66 6.92 8.30 -17.77
CA TYR A 66 7.42 9.06 -16.64
C TYR A 66 8.64 8.43 -15.97
N GLY A 67 9.12 7.28 -16.40
CA GLY A 67 10.29 6.60 -15.81
C GLY A 67 9.96 5.60 -14.69
N ASN A 68 8.69 5.33 -14.41
CA ASN A 68 8.33 4.23 -13.50
C ASN A 68 8.39 2.90 -14.24
N ALA A 69 8.52 1.77 -13.53
CA ALA A 69 8.44 0.46 -14.18
C ALA A 69 7.14 0.31 -14.99
N GLU A 70 7.21 -0.27 -16.19
CA GLU A 70 6.05 -0.41 -17.08
C GLU A 70 5.27 -1.69 -16.77
N GLY A 71 3.95 -1.57 -16.59
CA GLY A 71 3.06 -2.69 -16.31
C GLY A 71 2.89 -3.01 -14.81
N ASN A 72 1.83 -3.74 -14.48
CA ASN A 72 1.37 -4.00 -13.12
C ASN A 72 2.04 -5.20 -12.42
N GLN A 73 2.76 -6.04 -13.16
CA GLN A 73 3.59 -7.14 -12.65
C GLN A 73 4.76 -6.65 -11.77
N TYR A 74 5.01 -5.34 -11.78
CA TYR A 74 6.03 -4.67 -10.99
C TYR A 74 5.45 -3.89 -9.80
N ASP A 75 4.14 -3.95 -9.57
CA ASP A 75 3.51 -3.36 -8.39
C ASP A 75 3.95 -4.13 -7.12
N LEU A 76 3.59 -3.65 -5.93
CA LEU A 76 3.84 -4.38 -4.68
C LEU A 76 3.15 -5.75 -4.70
N ALA A 77 1.85 -5.78 -5.02
CA ALA A 77 1.06 -7.01 -5.00
C ALA A 77 0.85 -7.61 -6.39
N VAL A 78 0.74 -8.93 -6.44
CA VAL A 78 0.27 -9.65 -7.63
C VAL A 78 -1.19 -9.27 -7.94
N ASP A 79 -1.59 -9.37 -9.19
CA ASP A 79 -2.99 -9.14 -9.58
C ASP A 79 -3.91 -10.17 -8.93
N GLY A 80 -5.09 -9.74 -8.49
CA GLY A 80 -6.05 -10.62 -7.81
C GLY A 80 -5.63 -11.13 -6.41
N ALA A 81 -4.47 -10.70 -5.87
CA ALA A 81 -3.98 -11.12 -4.55
C ALA A 81 -5.01 -11.00 -3.43
N PHE A 82 -5.89 -10.01 -3.53
CA PHE A 82 -6.88 -9.65 -2.51
C PHE A 82 -8.31 -9.85 -2.98
N GLU A 83 -8.56 -10.78 -3.91
CA GLU A 83 -9.92 -11.10 -4.34
C GLU A 83 -10.81 -11.50 -3.16
N GLY A 84 -12.00 -10.89 -3.07
CA GLY A 84 -12.92 -11.04 -1.95
C GLY A 84 -12.72 -10.02 -0.82
N GLN A 85 -11.62 -9.28 -0.81
CA GLN A 85 -11.39 -8.22 0.17
C GLN A 85 -12.12 -6.93 -0.22
N THR A 86 -12.66 -6.23 0.79
CA THR A 86 -13.41 -4.99 0.60
C THR A 86 -12.70 -3.81 1.26
N ILE A 87 -12.60 -2.70 0.53
CA ILE A 87 -12.13 -1.40 1.02
C ILE A 87 -13.36 -0.55 1.31
N ALA A 88 -13.57 -0.19 2.56
CA ALA A 88 -14.62 0.75 2.95
C ALA A 88 -14.11 2.19 2.79
N VAL A 89 -14.88 3.06 2.13
CA VAL A 89 -14.47 4.44 1.86
C VAL A 89 -15.53 5.41 2.37
N LEU A 90 -15.12 6.30 3.27
CA LEU A 90 -15.82 7.54 3.58
C LEU A 90 -15.39 8.59 2.57
N HIS A 91 -16.17 8.72 1.49
CA HIS A 91 -15.91 9.63 0.37
C HIS A 91 -16.63 10.97 0.63
N LEU A 92 -16.06 11.80 1.52
CA LEU A 92 -16.73 12.99 2.06
C LEU A 92 -16.57 14.24 1.18
N TYR A 93 -15.65 14.19 0.21
CA TYR A 93 -15.47 15.24 -0.80
C TYR A 93 -15.76 14.67 -2.18
N THR A 94 -16.75 15.24 -2.88
CA THR A 94 -17.08 14.91 -4.27
C THR A 94 -17.07 16.16 -5.16
N GLY A 95 -16.34 17.18 -4.72
CA GLY A 95 -16.18 18.40 -5.48
C GLY A 95 -15.47 18.14 -6.81
N GLU A 96 -15.61 19.08 -7.75
CA GLU A 96 -14.80 19.11 -8.97
C GLU A 96 -14.91 17.83 -9.82
N GLY A 97 -16.01 17.08 -9.68
CA GLY A 97 -16.27 15.84 -10.41
C GLY A 97 -15.58 14.61 -9.82
N PHE A 98 -15.06 14.66 -8.59
CA PHE A 98 -14.44 13.49 -7.98
C PHE A 98 -15.47 12.39 -7.70
N ASP A 99 -15.41 11.32 -8.50
CA ASP A 99 -16.33 10.20 -8.45
C ASP A 99 -15.68 8.89 -7.97
N PHE A 100 -14.39 8.91 -7.63
CA PHE A 100 -13.58 7.77 -7.19
C PHE A 100 -13.49 6.60 -8.19
N GLU A 101 -13.83 6.80 -9.47
CA GLU A 101 -13.79 5.73 -10.46
C GLU A 101 -12.35 5.25 -10.73
N LEU A 102 -11.41 6.18 -10.89
CA LEU A 102 -10.01 5.86 -11.20
C LEU A 102 -9.34 5.02 -10.10
N PRO A 103 -9.43 5.39 -8.80
CA PRO A 103 -8.95 4.50 -7.73
C PRO A 103 -9.68 3.15 -7.72
N THR A 104 -11.00 3.12 -7.93
CA THR A 104 -11.77 1.87 -7.93
C THR A 104 -11.25 0.89 -8.98
N ASN A 105 -10.99 1.39 -10.20
CA ASN A 105 -10.48 0.57 -11.30
C ASN A 105 -9.08 0.03 -11.01
N ALA A 106 -8.17 0.85 -10.49
CA ALA A 106 -6.83 0.40 -10.13
C ALA A 106 -6.85 -0.63 -8.99
N LEU A 107 -7.66 -0.41 -7.95
CA LEU A 107 -7.79 -1.34 -6.82
C LEU A 107 -8.36 -2.70 -7.24
N LYS A 108 -9.26 -2.70 -8.24
CA LYS A 108 -9.85 -3.93 -8.79
C LYS A 108 -8.80 -4.84 -9.43
N GLU A 109 -7.75 -4.30 -10.03
CA GLU A 109 -6.64 -5.11 -10.59
C GLU A 109 -6.00 -6.01 -9.52
N LYS A 110 -5.94 -5.54 -8.27
CA LYS A 110 -5.39 -6.30 -7.13
C LYS A 110 -6.43 -7.14 -6.40
N GLY A 111 -7.65 -7.23 -6.93
CA GLY A 111 -8.75 -8.06 -6.38
C GLY A 111 -9.65 -7.34 -5.38
N PHE A 112 -9.36 -6.08 -5.02
CA PHE A 112 -10.21 -5.36 -4.07
C PHE A 112 -11.55 -4.96 -4.68
N SER A 113 -12.60 -5.08 -3.87
CA SER A 113 -13.84 -4.35 -4.08
C SER A 113 -13.87 -3.07 -3.24
N VAL A 114 -14.65 -2.08 -3.68
CA VAL A 114 -14.76 -0.78 -3.00
C VAL A 114 -16.22 -0.53 -2.62
N TYR A 115 -16.47 -0.27 -1.34
CA TYR A 115 -17.78 0.15 -0.82
C TYR A 115 -17.70 1.57 -0.29
N ARG A 116 -18.62 2.45 -0.70
CA ARG A 116 -18.53 3.89 -0.44
C ARG A 116 -19.75 4.46 0.24
N TRP A 117 -19.52 5.28 1.25
CA TRP A 117 -20.48 6.27 1.72
C TRP A 117 -20.07 7.64 1.18
N ILE A 118 -20.97 8.26 0.42
CA ILE A 118 -20.66 9.42 -0.40
C ILE A 118 -21.29 10.68 0.22
N ASN A 119 -20.55 11.79 0.26
CA ASN A 119 -20.93 13.11 0.77
C ASN A 119 -21.21 13.22 2.27
N ARG A 120 -21.62 12.14 2.93
CA ARG A 120 -21.85 12.10 4.37
C ARG A 120 -21.47 10.74 4.94
N PRO A 121 -20.94 10.68 6.17
CA PRO A 121 -20.81 9.40 6.85
C PRO A 121 -22.21 8.81 7.11
N PRO A 122 -22.32 7.47 7.19
CA PRO A 122 -23.55 6.82 7.65
C PRO A 122 -23.73 7.05 9.17
N SER A 123 -24.62 6.32 9.86
CA SER A 123 -24.56 6.29 11.33
C SER A 123 -23.33 5.50 11.80
N ALA A 124 -22.92 5.66 13.05
CA ALA A 124 -21.79 4.91 13.60
C ALA A 124 -22.04 3.40 13.59
N GLU A 125 -23.29 2.97 13.83
CA GLU A 125 -23.71 1.56 13.76
C GLU A 125 -23.56 1.00 12.34
N VAL A 126 -24.05 1.74 11.34
CA VAL A 126 -23.93 1.33 9.93
C VAL A 126 -22.47 1.36 9.46
N LEU A 127 -21.67 2.33 9.93
CA LEU A 127 -20.23 2.34 9.69
C LEU A 127 -19.60 1.05 10.24
N LYS A 128 -19.91 0.69 11.49
CA LYS A 128 -19.39 -0.52 12.12
C LYS A 128 -19.75 -1.77 11.33
N GLU A 129 -21.01 -1.92 10.91
CA GLU A 129 -21.44 -3.07 10.09
C GLU A 129 -20.69 -3.16 8.76
N GLY A 130 -20.37 -2.02 8.14
CA GLY A 130 -19.55 -1.97 6.94
C GLY A 130 -18.09 -2.33 7.21
N LEU A 131 -17.52 -1.84 8.31
CA LEU A 131 -16.14 -2.13 8.71
C LEU A 131 -15.95 -3.59 9.14
N ASP A 132 -16.95 -4.25 9.73
CA ASP A 132 -16.90 -5.67 10.08
C ASP A 132 -16.69 -6.57 8.83
N LYS A 133 -16.96 -6.04 7.62
CA LYS A 133 -16.78 -6.73 6.33
C LYS A 133 -15.60 -6.20 5.52
N ALA A 134 -14.89 -5.19 6.02
CA ALA A 134 -13.81 -4.52 5.31
C ALA A 134 -12.44 -4.95 5.83
N CYS A 135 -11.47 -5.02 4.93
CA CYS A 135 -10.07 -5.22 5.29
C CYS A 135 -9.38 -3.91 5.69
N GLN A 136 -9.88 -2.78 5.20
CA GLN A 136 -9.33 -1.45 5.47
C GLN A 136 -10.38 -0.35 5.33
N LEU A 137 -10.12 0.81 5.94
CA LEU A 137 -10.95 2.01 5.89
C LEU A 137 -10.20 3.18 5.27
N TRP A 138 -10.76 3.82 4.26
CA TRP A 138 -10.23 5.03 3.64
C TRP A 138 -11.14 6.21 3.94
N ILE A 139 -10.54 7.34 4.32
CA ILE A 139 -11.25 8.57 4.66
C ILE A 139 -10.77 9.66 3.72
N VAL A 140 -11.59 10.04 2.75
CA VAL A 140 -11.36 11.23 1.93
C VAL A 140 -12.05 12.39 2.62
N SER A 141 -11.27 13.23 3.27
CA SER A 141 -11.76 14.35 4.07
C SER A 141 -12.43 15.44 3.21
N SER A 142 -13.27 16.23 3.85
CA SER A 142 -13.91 17.42 3.27
C SER A 142 -13.50 18.68 4.02
N SER A 143 -14.12 19.81 3.64
CA SER A 143 -13.90 21.15 4.21
C SER A 143 -14.48 21.36 5.60
N THR A 144 -15.34 20.44 6.05
CA THR A 144 -16.03 20.51 7.35
C THR A 144 -16.00 19.14 8.00
N GLN A 145 -15.88 19.11 9.32
CA GLN A 145 -15.90 17.86 10.07
C GLN A 145 -17.33 17.29 10.06
N MET A 146 -17.49 16.08 9.53
CA MET A 146 -18.76 15.36 9.49
C MET A 146 -18.79 14.18 10.48
N LEU A 147 -17.63 13.64 10.85
CA LEU A 147 -17.50 12.56 11.81
C LEU A 147 -17.65 13.08 13.24
N ASN A 148 -18.29 12.28 14.08
CA ASN A 148 -18.50 12.59 15.50
C ASN A 148 -17.76 11.60 16.41
N LYS A 149 -18.01 11.66 17.72
CA LYS A 149 -17.34 10.80 18.71
C LYS A 149 -17.69 9.32 18.55
N ASP A 150 -18.91 9.00 18.14
CA ASP A 150 -19.35 7.62 17.97
C ASP A 150 -18.70 6.98 16.74
N HIS A 151 -18.59 7.72 15.64
CA HIS A 151 -17.79 7.29 14.48
C HIS A 151 -16.33 7.07 14.86
N LEU A 152 -15.74 8.02 15.60
CA LEU A 152 -14.34 7.91 16.01
C LEU A 152 -14.09 6.67 16.87
N LYS A 153 -15.03 6.31 17.76
CA LYS A 153 -14.93 5.08 18.55
C LYS A 153 -14.87 3.84 17.65
N VAL A 154 -15.76 3.74 16.66
CA VAL A 154 -15.79 2.64 15.69
C VAL A 154 -14.50 2.57 14.88
N ILE A 155 -14.01 3.71 14.38
CA ILE A 155 -12.76 3.79 13.62
C ILE A 155 -11.57 3.37 14.48
N LYS A 156 -11.53 3.81 15.74
CA LYS A 156 -10.45 3.44 16.67
C LYS A 156 -10.46 1.95 16.98
N GLU A 157 -11.63 1.34 17.21
CA GLU A 157 -11.75 -0.11 17.43
C GLU A 157 -11.25 -0.89 16.20
N PHE A 158 -11.60 -0.46 14.99
CA PHE A 158 -11.13 -1.05 13.74
C PHE A 158 -9.59 -0.95 13.59
N PHE A 159 -9.03 0.22 13.85
CA PHE A 159 -7.58 0.46 13.81
C PHE A 159 -6.83 -0.32 14.88
N ASP A 160 -7.35 -0.36 16.12
CA ASP A 160 -6.75 -1.10 17.24
C ASP A 160 -6.76 -2.62 17.01
N ALA A 161 -7.70 -3.14 16.20
CA ALA A 161 -7.70 -4.53 15.76
C ALA A 161 -6.57 -4.84 14.74
N GLY A 162 -5.82 -3.83 14.30
CA GLY A 162 -4.71 -3.95 13.34
C GLY A 162 -5.12 -3.86 11.88
N LYS A 163 -6.38 -3.52 11.58
CA LYS A 163 -6.85 -3.25 10.23
C LYS A 163 -6.33 -1.89 9.75
N GLY A 164 -6.03 -1.79 8.46
CA GLY A 164 -5.43 -0.59 7.87
C GLY A 164 -6.39 0.59 7.78
N VAL A 165 -5.88 1.79 8.07
CA VAL A 165 -6.62 3.05 7.83
C VAL A 165 -5.83 3.94 6.88
N TYR A 166 -6.49 4.51 5.87
CA TYR A 166 -5.91 5.52 4.99
C TYR A 166 -6.67 6.84 5.18
N ILE A 167 -6.01 7.86 5.71
CA ILE A 167 -6.58 9.20 5.86
C ILE A 167 -6.00 10.14 4.80
N TRP A 168 -6.90 10.64 3.97
CA TRP A 168 -6.63 11.60 2.91
C TRP A 168 -7.17 12.97 3.30
N GLY A 169 -6.28 13.95 3.37
CA GLY A 169 -6.61 15.37 3.35
C GLY A 169 -6.13 16.03 2.06
N ASP A 170 -6.46 17.30 1.93
CA ASP A 170 -5.85 18.21 0.97
C ASP A 170 -5.62 19.56 1.67
N ASN A 171 -5.30 20.62 0.97
CA ASN A 171 -5.16 21.97 1.49
C ASN A 171 -6.33 22.43 2.39
N GLN A 172 -6.06 23.40 3.27
CA GLN A 172 -7.12 24.09 4.04
C GLN A 172 -8.24 24.56 3.10
N PRO A 173 -9.52 24.23 3.36
CA PRO A 173 -10.06 23.56 4.55
C PRO A 173 -10.23 22.03 4.50
N TYR A 174 -9.80 21.35 3.44
CA TYR A 174 -10.13 19.98 3.07
C TYR A 174 -9.43 18.85 3.87
N TYR A 175 -9.04 19.11 5.11
CA TYR A 175 -8.52 18.10 6.06
C TYR A 175 -9.32 18.05 7.37
N ALA A 176 -10.56 18.53 7.39
CA ALA A 176 -11.33 18.64 8.62
C ALA A 176 -11.55 17.29 9.35
N ASP A 177 -12.07 16.28 8.65
CA ASP A 177 -12.24 14.93 9.19
C ASP A 177 -10.90 14.19 9.27
N ALA A 178 -9.97 14.46 8.34
CA ALA A 178 -8.63 13.89 8.39
C ALA A 178 -7.91 14.24 9.70
N ASN A 179 -7.89 15.52 10.09
CA ASN A 179 -7.30 15.96 11.34
C ASN A 179 -8.05 15.45 12.56
N TYR A 180 -9.39 15.45 12.51
CA TYR A 180 -10.20 14.94 13.62
C TYR A 180 -9.84 13.48 13.96
N VAL A 181 -9.71 12.63 12.95
CA VAL A 181 -9.37 11.21 13.13
C VAL A 181 -7.88 11.03 13.42
N ALA A 182 -6.98 11.60 12.62
CA ALA A 182 -5.53 11.42 12.78
C ALA A 182 -5.03 11.88 14.15
N LYS A 183 -5.55 13.01 14.67
CA LYS A 183 -5.23 13.50 16.01
C LYS A 183 -5.68 12.55 17.10
N ALA A 184 -6.84 11.93 16.94
CA ALA A 184 -7.37 10.99 17.92
C ALA A 184 -6.66 9.63 17.90
N LEU A 185 -6.21 9.17 16.73
CA LEU A 185 -5.53 7.88 16.60
C LEU A 185 -4.07 7.96 17.05
N ILE A 186 -3.34 8.99 16.59
CA ILE A 186 -1.88 9.07 16.77
C ILE A 186 -1.35 10.47 17.11
N GLY A 187 -2.23 11.46 17.32
CA GLY A 187 -1.81 12.81 17.73
C GLY A 187 -1.21 13.68 16.62
N VAL A 188 -1.49 13.36 15.35
CA VAL A 188 -0.96 14.08 14.18
C VAL A 188 -2.04 14.92 13.51
N GLU A 189 -1.65 16.09 13.00
CA GLU A 189 -2.50 16.98 12.20
C GLU A 189 -1.80 17.42 10.91
N MET A 190 -2.61 17.66 9.88
CA MET A 190 -2.28 18.30 8.61
C MET A 190 -2.52 19.82 8.68
N THR A 191 -1.70 20.60 8.00
CA THR A 191 -1.83 22.06 7.92
C THR A 191 -1.47 22.60 6.54
N GLY A 192 -1.78 23.87 6.28
CA GLY A 192 -1.31 24.57 5.08
C GLY A 192 -2.24 24.46 3.86
N ASN A 193 -1.83 25.13 2.79
CA ASN A 193 -2.51 25.22 1.51
C ASN A 193 -1.46 25.45 0.43
N THR A 194 -0.57 24.47 0.28
CA THR A 194 0.58 24.58 -0.61
C THR A 194 0.15 24.15 -2.00
N MET A 195 0.50 24.95 -3.02
CA MET A 195 0.36 24.53 -4.41
C MET A 195 1.41 23.44 -4.70
N GLY A 196 0.94 22.27 -5.10
CA GLY A 196 1.79 21.22 -5.63
C GLY A 196 1.79 21.30 -7.16
N ASN A 197 1.13 20.30 -7.76
CA ASN A 197 0.98 20.10 -9.19
C ASN A 197 2.33 19.83 -9.90
N LYS A 198 3.17 19.02 -9.27
CA LYS A 198 4.46 18.57 -9.80
C LYS A 198 4.60 17.06 -9.70
N VAL A 199 5.50 16.54 -10.51
CA VAL A 199 6.07 15.21 -10.34
C VAL A 199 7.31 15.35 -9.48
N VAL A 200 7.42 14.52 -8.45
CA VAL A 200 8.63 14.40 -7.62
C VAL A 200 9.35 13.10 -7.94
N ASP A 201 10.67 13.13 -7.90
CA ASP A 201 11.53 11.98 -8.21
C ASP A 201 11.83 11.15 -6.95
N LEU A 202 12.57 10.05 -7.10
CA LEU A 202 13.16 9.36 -5.95
C LEU A 202 14.05 10.29 -5.13
N MET A 203 13.91 10.17 -3.82
CA MET A 203 14.77 10.86 -2.87
C MET A 203 16.17 10.24 -2.88
N MET A 204 17.10 10.88 -3.60
CA MET A 204 18.49 10.46 -3.71
C MET A 204 19.46 11.54 -3.23
N GLY A 205 20.61 11.14 -2.67
CA GLY A 205 21.76 12.03 -2.47
C GLY A 205 21.56 13.18 -1.47
N GLY A 206 20.79 12.97 -0.40
CA GLY A 206 20.57 13.97 0.65
C GLY A 206 19.58 15.08 0.28
N LYS A 207 18.90 14.97 -0.87
CA LYS A 207 17.73 15.81 -1.19
C LYS A 207 16.61 15.51 -0.19
N LYS A 208 15.85 16.55 0.20
CA LYS A 208 14.65 16.41 1.04
C LYS A 208 13.36 16.24 0.24
N VAL A 209 13.36 16.44 -1.07
CA VAL A 209 12.17 16.32 -1.93
C VAL A 209 12.19 14.97 -2.61
N GLY A 210 11.05 14.31 -2.68
CA GLY A 210 10.91 13.06 -3.42
C GLY A 210 10.10 11.98 -2.72
N VAL A 211 10.00 10.85 -3.41
CA VAL A 211 9.49 9.59 -2.89
C VAL A 211 10.62 8.90 -2.13
N MET A 212 10.34 8.44 -0.90
CA MET A 212 11.30 7.69 -0.11
C MET A 212 11.62 6.35 -0.79
N PRO A 213 12.90 6.00 -0.97
CA PRO A 213 13.26 4.74 -1.58
C PRO A 213 13.06 3.57 -0.62
N ASN A 214 12.86 2.40 -1.20
CA ASN A 214 12.86 1.09 -0.55
C ASN A 214 11.76 0.83 0.49
N HIS A 215 10.66 1.59 0.44
CA HIS A 215 9.45 1.25 1.19
C HIS A 215 8.52 0.38 0.33
N LEU A 216 7.79 -0.58 0.92
CA LEU A 216 6.88 -1.49 0.20
C LEU A 216 5.87 -0.72 -0.68
N ILE A 217 5.28 0.36 -0.14
CA ILE A 217 4.35 1.23 -0.89
C ILE A 217 5.00 1.83 -2.15
N THR A 218 6.32 2.02 -2.14
CA THR A 218 7.05 2.68 -3.23
C THR A 218 7.58 1.71 -4.28
N THR A 219 7.25 0.41 -4.18
CA THR A 219 7.64 -0.61 -5.16
C THR A 219 7.30 -0.18 -6.60
N GLY A 220 8.29 -0.19 -7.48
CA GLY A 220 8.20 0.20 -8.89
C GLY A 220 7.98 1.69 -9.15
N LEU A 221 7.99 2.54 -8.12
CA LEU A 221 7.86 3.99 -8.25
C LEU A 221 9.22 4.66 -8.24
N GLN A 222 9.55 5.35 -9.34
CA GLN A 222 10.66 6.29 -9.42
C GLN A 222 10.19 7.75 -9.43
N HIS A 223 8.95 8.00 -9.87
CA HIS A 223 8.35 9.30 -10.04
C HIS A 223 6.88 9.27 -9.58
N LEU A 224 6.47 10.28 -8.81
CA LEU A 224 5.10 10.36 -8.28
C LEU A 224 4.53 11.76 -8.45
N TYR A 225 3.29 11.85 -8.95
CA TYR A 225 2.52 13.09 -8.92
C TYR A 225 2.02 13.41 -7.51
N GLU A 226 2.27 14.63 -7.02
CA GLU A 226 2.00 15.00 -5.63
C GLU A 226 0.57 15.46 -5.35
N GLY A 227 -0.28 15.60 -6.37
CA GLY A 227 -1.59 16.27 -6.28
C GLY A 227 -1.50 17.74 -6.69
N VAL A 228 -2.64 18.40 -6.90
CA VAL A 228 -2.69 19.80 -7.34
C VAL A 228 -2.37 20.74 -6.18
N THR A 229 -3.02 20.48 -5.06
CA THR A 229 -2.76 21.15 -3.78
C THR A 229 -2.38 20.09 -2.77
N ILE A 230 -1.63 20.51 -1.75
CA ILE A 230 -1.13 19.63 -0.71
C ILE A 230 -1.18 20.31 0.66
N ALA A 231 -1.53 19.52 1.67
CA ALA A 231 -1.29 19.82 3.06
C ALA A 231 0.05 19.26 3.54
N THR A 232 0.55 19.82 4.63
CA THR A 232 1.78 19.41 5.30
C THR A 232 1.44 18.66 6.58
N LEU A 233 2.02 17.48 6.74
CA LEU A 233 1.98 16.73 7.99
C LEU A 233 2.97 17.32 8.99
N SER A 234 2.55 17.36 10.25
CA SER A 234 3.45 17.68 11.36
C SER A 234 4.45 16.54 11.60
N ASP A 235 5.69 16.90 11.95
CA ASP A 235 6.69 15.93 12.36
C ASP A 235 6.20 15.16 13.60
N HIS A 236 6.35 13.84 13.57
CA HIS A 236 5.97 12.98 14.69
C HIS A 236 6.90 11.77 14.77
N LYS A 237 7.32 11.41 15.98
CA LYS A 237 8.34 10.37 16.22
C LYS A 237 7.95 8.96 15.75
N ASP A 238 6.65 8.69 15.66
CA ASP A 238 6.11 7.40 15.25
C ASP A 238 5.67 7.41 13.77
N LEU A 239 5.94 8.49 13.03
CA LEU A 239 5.71 8.55 11.59
C LEU A 239 7.00 8.32 10.83
N GLU A 240 6.93 7.45 9.83
CA GLU A 240 7.95 7.30 8.80
C GLU A 240 7.53 8.12 7.57
N PRO A 241 8.35 9.11 7.14
CA PRO A 241 8.08 9.85 5.92
C PRO A 241 8.01 8.94 4.70
N LEU A 242 7.13 9.25 3.75
CA LEU A 242 7.01 8.51 2.49
C LEU A 242 7.17 9.42 1.27
N VAL A 243 6.56 10.60 1.31
CA VAL A 243 6.62 11.58 0.21
C VAL A 243 6.85 12.97 0.78
N TYR A 244 7.93 13.59 0.34
CA TYR A 244 8.14 15.03 0.48
C TYR A 244 7.82 15.71 -0.83
N GLY A 245 6.91 16.68 -0.78
CA GLY A 245 6.45 17.42 -1.94
C GLY A 245 7.53 18.34 -2.51
N SER A 246 7.26 18.90 -3.69
CA SER A 246 8.14 19.81 -4.42
C SER A 246 8.48 21.09 -3.64
N ALA A 247 7.62 21.49 -2.71
CA ALA A 247 7.85 22.60 -1.77
C ALA A 247 8.69 22.20 -0.54
N GLY A 248 9.16 20.94 -0.45
CA GLY A 248 10.02 20.43 0.62
C GLY A 248 9.29 20.06 1.92
N ASN A 249 7.96 20.11 1.92
CA ASN A 249 7.11 19.74 3.05
C ASN A 249 6.78 18.23 3.04
N LEU A 250 6.55 17.66 4.22
CA LEU A 250 6.10 16.28 4.37
C LEU A 250 4.63 16.17 3.94
N VAL A 251 4.36 15.46 2.84
CA VAL A 251 3.01 15.32 2.27
C VAL A 251 2.37 14.00 2.69
N THR A 252 3.15 12.92 2.65
CA THR A 252 2.68 11.59 3.00
C THR A 252 3.63 10.97 4.00
N ALA A 253 3.07 10.36 5.04
CA ALA A 253 3.80 9.55 6.00
C ALA A 253 2.97 8.33 6.42
N VAL A 254 3.67 7.30 6.88
CA VAL A 254 3.07 6.07 7.37
C VAL A 254 3.32 5.90 8.86
N TYR A 255 2.41 5.21 9.52
CA TYR A 255 2.56 4.72 10.88
C TYR A 255 2.47 3.20 10.83
N GLU A 256 3.47 2.52 11.38
CA GLU A 256 3.48 1.07 11.56
C GLU A 256 4.02 0.73 12.94
N LYS A 257 3.12 0.32 13.85
CA LYS A 257 3.49 -0.02 15.22
C LYS A 257 2.45 -0.93 15.85
N ASP A 258 2.90 -1.89 16.65
CA ASP A 258 2.05 -2.84 17.38
C ASP A 258 1.07 -3.59 16.45
N GLY A 259 1.51 -3.87 15.22
CA GLY A 259 0.70 -4.54 14.20
C GLY A 259 -0.47 -3.71 13.66
N LYS A 260 -0.39 -2.37 13.75
CA LYS A 260 -1.37 -1.42 13.19
C LYS A 260 -0.69 -0.58 12.11
N ARG A 261 -1.40 -0.39 10.99
CA ARG A 261 -0.92 0.38 9.83
C ARG A 261 -1.85 1.55 9.53
N LEU A 262 -1.28 2.73 9.33
CA LEU A 262 -2.00 3.94 8.94
C LEU A 262 -1.18 4.69 7.89
N ILE A 263 -1.86 5.23 6.88
CA ILE A 263 -1.28 6.21 5.94
C ILE A 263 -1.98 7.55 6.16
N LEU A 264 -1.19 8.60 6.30
CA LEU A 264 -1.65 9.98 6.24
C LEU A 264 -1.14 10.59 4.94
N ASP A 265 -2.03 11.15 4.12
CA ASP A 265 -1.67 11.78 2.85
C ASP A 265 -2.39 13.10 2.68
N GLY A 266 -1.62 14.16 2.47
CA GLY A 266 -2.11 15.52 2.35
C GLY A 266 -2.47 15.95 0.92
N GLY A 267 -2.50 15.07 -0.08
CA GLY A 267 -2.72 15.45 -1.48
C GLY A 267 -3.77 14.61 -2.20
N PHE A 268 -5.01 14.55 -1.69
CA PHE A 268 -6.06 13.70 -2.29
C PHE A 268 -6.43 14.08 -3.72
N THR A 269 -6.15 15.31 -4.17
CA THR A 269 -6.43 15.72 -5.56
C THR A 269 -5.79 14.80 -6.60
N ARG A 270 -4.69 14.11 -6.26
CA ARG A 270 -4.10 13.09 -7.16
C ARG A 270 -5.04 11.93 -7.47
N LEU A 271 -6.04 11.67 -6.62
CA LEU A 271 -7.00 10.57 -6.82
C LEU A 271 -7.95 10.79 -7.99
N TYR A 272 -8.03 12.00 -8.56
CA TYR A 272 -8.94 12.29 -9.67
C TYR A 272 -8.46 13.37 -10.65
N ILE A 273 -7.50 14.21 -10.25
CA ILE A 273 -6.88 15.19 -11.14
C ILE A 273 -5.52 14.65 -11.57
N ASN A 274 -5.26 14.67 -12.89
CA ASN A 274 -3.99 14.25 -13.47
C ASN A 274 -3.58 12.82 -13.04
N TRP A 275 -4.56 11.92 -12.89
CA TRP A 275 -4.35 10.54 -12.44
C TRP A 275 -3.26 9.79 -13.23
N ASP A 276 -3.26 9.94 -14.55
CA ASP A 276 -2.27 9.32 -15.45
C ASP A 276 -0.89 9.99 -15.37
N THR A 277 -0.71 11.00 -14.54
CA THR A 277 0.58 11.62 -14.30
C THR A 277 1.33 10.81 -13.25
N ALA A 278 2.49 10.28 -13.66
CA ALA A 278 3.53 9.64 -12.86
C ALA A 278 3.03 8.84 -11.64
N GLY A 279 2.80 7.53 -11.84
CA GLY A 279 2.81 6.56 -10.75
C GLY A 279 1.61 6.54 -9.80
N THR A 280 0.62 7.43 -9.94
CA THR A 280 -0.53 7.52 -9.00
C THR A 280 -1.28 6.18 -8.86
N GLY A 281 -1.60 5.52 -9.97
CA GLY A 281 -2.29 4.22 -9.93
C GLY A 281 -1.50 3.13 -9.20
N ARG A 282 -0.19 3.03 -9.46
CA ARG A 282 0.73 2.11 -8.78
C ARG A 282 0.82 2.43 -7.28
N TYR A 283 0.96 3.71 -6.93
CA TYR A 283 0.97 4.17 -5.55
C TYR A 283 -0.29 3.75 -4.78
N VAL A 284 -1.47 3.99 -5.36
CA VAL A 284 -2.76 3.61 -4.76
C VAL A 284 -2.87 2.10 -4.57
N LYS A 285 -2.46 1.29 -5.56
CA LYS A 285 -2.45 -0.17 -5.48
C LYS A 285 -1.51 -0.68 -4.39
N ASN A 286 -0.30 -0.14 -4.33
CA ASN A 286 0.70 -0.54 -3.34
C ASN A 286 0.29 -0.12 -1.92
N ALA A 287 -0.28 1.07 -1.75
CA ALA A 287 -0.80 1.56 -0.48
C ALA A 287 -1.90 0.65 0.07
N ALA A 288 -2.84 0.22 -0.79
CA ALA A 288 -3.88 -0.74 -0.41
C ALA A 288 -3.28 -2.09 -0.02
N ALA A 289 -2.38 -2.64 -0.84
CA ALA A 289 -1.72 -3.91 -0.56
C ALA A 289 -0.93 -3.92 0.77
N TRP A 290 -0.30 -2.81 1.12
CA TRP A 290 0.41 -2.65 2.39
C TRP A 290 -0.57 -2.54 3.58
N LEU A 291 -1.65 -1.78 3.44
CA LEU A 291 -2.65 -1.58 4.49
C LEU A 291 -3.44 -2.84 4.87
N VAL A 292 -3.54 -3.82 3.97
CA VAL A 292 -4.16 -5.12 4.26
C VAL A 292 -3.50 -5.85 5.43
N ASN A 293 -2.19 -5.61 5.67
CA ASN A 293 -1.44 -6.20 6.77
C ASN A 293 -1.40 -7.74 6.67
N VAL A 294 -0.99 -8.24 5.50
CA VAL A 294 -0.93 -9.67 5.16
C VAL A 294 -0.08 -10.45 6.17
N GLU A 295 0.95 -9.83 6.72
CA GLU A 295 1.83 -10.41 7.74
C GLU A 295 1.09 -10.73 9.04
N LYS A 296 0.01 -10.00 9.32
CA LYS A 296 -0.84 -10.20 10.50
C LYS A 296 -2.01 -11.12 10.23
N PHE A 297 -2.67 -10.97 9.07
CA PHE A 297 -3.92 -11.67 8.76
C PHE A 297 -3.74 -12.92 7.88
N GLY A 298 -2.57 -13.11 7.26
CA GLY A 298 -2.22 -14.30 6.50
C GLY A 298 -3.25 -14.66 5.42
N ASP A 299 -3.63 -15.93 5.37
CA ASP A 299 -4.56 -16.49 4.40
C ASP A 299 -5.98 -15.88 4.48
N ASP A 300 -6.37 -15.26 5.61
CA ASP A 300 -7.70 -14.63 5.75
C ASP A 300 -7.90 -13.46 4.76
N VAL A 301 -6.80 -12.92 4.23
CA VAL A 301 -6.79 -11.76 3.35
C VAL A 301 -6.23 -12.04 1.95
N VAL A 302 -5.66 -13.22 1.71
CA VAL A 302 -5.10 -13.61 0.40
C VAL A 302 -6.10 -14.49 -0.36
N SER A 303 -6.22 -14.31 -1.67
CA SER A 303 -7.16 -15.08 -2.47
C SER A 303 -6.75 -16.55 -2.61
N ASN A 304 -7.72 -17.46 -2.54
CA ASN A 304 -7.48 -18.90 -2.69
C ASN A 304 -6.79 -19.26 -4.02
N ALA A 305 -7.09 -18.53 -5.10
CA ALA A 305 -6.48 -18.76 -6.41
C ALA A 305 -4.95 -18.56 -6.37
N VAL A 306 -4.48 -17.52 -5.69
CA VAL A 306 -3.05 -17.24 -5.52
C VAL A 306 -2.39 -18.26 -4.59
N LEU A 307 -3.09 -18.69 -3.55
CA LEU A 307 -2.62 -19.77 -2.68
C LEU A 307 -2.45 -21.08 -3.47
N GLU A 308 -3.41 -21.43 -4.32
CA GLU A 308 -3.38 -22.65 -5.15
C GLU A 308 -2.27 -22.64 -6.20
N GLU A 309 -2.05 -21.51 -6.89
CA GLU A 309 -1.01 -21.39 -7.94
C GLU A 309 0.39 -21.58 -7.36
N SER A 310 0.67 -21.02 -6.19
CA SER A 310 1.98 -21.18 -5.54
C SER A 310 2.30 -22.61 -5.11
N VAL A 311 1.29 -23.39 -4.72
CA VAL A 311 1.47 -24.83 -4.38
C VAL A 311 1.86 -25.61 -5.64
N ILE A 312 1.35 -25.23 -6.81
CA ILE A 312 1.73 -25.85 -8.08
C ILE A 312 3.18 -25.51 -8.43
N GLU A 313 3.62 -24.26 -8.25
CA GLU A 313 5.02 -23.87 -8.49
C GLU A 313 5.99 -24.63 -7.60
N GLU A 314 5.71 -24.77 -6.30
CA GLU A 314 6.57 -25.49 -5.35
C GLU A 314 6.72 -26.97 -5.73
N ILE A 315 5.65 -27.62 -6.20
CA ILE A 315 5.69 -29.03 -6.66
C ILE A 315 6.50 -29.20 -7.95
N LEU A 316 6.58 -28.17 -8.80
CA LEU A 316 7.33 -28.24 -10.05
C LEU A 316 8.82 -27.94 -9.89
N GLU A 317 9.22 -27.32 -8.78
CA GLU A 317 10.63 -27.03 -8.46
C GLU A 317 11.33 -28.14 -7.64
N GLU A 318 10.58 -29.13 -7.12
CA GLU A 318 11.08 -30.34 -6.44
C GLU A 318 11.31 -31.54 -7.39
#